data_AF-A0A1I0S855-F1
#
_entry.id   AF-A0A1I0S855-F1
#
_cell.length_a   1.000
_cell.length_b   1.000
_cell.length_c   1.000
_cell.angle_alpha   90.00
_cell.angle_beta   90.00
_cell.angle_gamma   90.00
#
_symmetry.space_group_name_H-M   'P 1'
#
loop_
_entity.id
_entity.type
_entity.pdbx_description
1 polymer ?
#
loop_
_entity_poly.entity_id
_entity_poly.type
_entity_poly.pdbx_seq_one_letter_code
_entity_poly.pdbx_strand_id
1 'polypeptide(L)'
;MKQWLLLFFLCLPFTIWAQNNPPVYVCPPCGACDTISFHQPGTCPHCGMTLIKKEDATLNTRTMTICFYLYDGVEILDFAGPMEVFSYAGFKVFTVSKKKAPLLSQGILKVIPDYSIADAPPADIFAVFGGDDEVAANDPEVIRWIQSRDKATSSYFSVCTGAFILGKAGLLDHLTVTTFHKSIANLQKAVPSAKVLEKVRYVDNGRVITTAGISAGIDGALHLVSKLKGPAAAAMVAQHMEYDKYVPEQGMVIVH
;
A
#
# COMPACT_ATOMS: atom_id res chain seq x y z
N MET A 1 10.27 85.87 10.02
CA MET A 1 9.07 85.62 9.19
C MET A 1 9.04 84.14 8.85
N LYS A 2 7.84 83.54 8.97
CA LYS A 2 7.53 82.11 8.93
C LYS A 2 7.81 81.46 7.56
N GLN A 3 8.27 80.21 7.55
CA GLN A 3 7.89 79.24 6.50
C GLN A 3 8.08 77.81 7.02
N TRP A 4 6.95 77.17 7.33
CA TRP A 4 6.84 75.72 7.55
C TRP A 4 6.64 75.07 6.17
N LEU A 5 7.54 74.18 5.75
CA LEU A 5 7.28 73.26 4.64
C LEU A 5 6.66 71.97 5.20
N LEU A 6 5.36 71.80 4.96
CA LEU A 6 4.64 70.54 5.14
C LEU A 6 4.96 69.62 3.95
N LEU A 7 5.76 68.57 4.18
CA LEU A 7 5.97 67.47 3.24
C LEU A 7 4.82 66.46 3.38
N PHE A 8 3.88 66.50 2.44
CA PHE A 8 2.85 65.47 2.26
C PHE A 8 3.50 64.23 1.64
N PHE A 9 3.75 63.18 2.43
CA PHE A 9 4.10 61.87 1.89
C PHE A 9 2.83 61.19 1.36
N LEU A 10 2.67 61.20 0.04
CA LEU A 10 1.65 60.42 -0.66
C LEU A 10 1.99 58.93 -0.51
N CYS A 11 1.30 58.22 0.39
CA CYS A 11 1.27 56.75 0.36
C CYS A 11 0.49 56.31 -0.88
N LEU A 12 1.21 56.01 -1.98
CA LEU A 12 0.67 55.26 -3.11
C LEU A 12 0.40 53.82 -2.65
N PRO A 13 -0.85 53.32 -2.66
CA PRO A 13 -1.10 51.92 -2.41
C PRO A 13 -0.53 51.11 -3.57
N PHE A 14 0.61 50.47 -3.36
CA PHE A 14 1.07 49.37 -4.21
C PHE A 14 0.04 48.25 -4.09
N THR A 15 -0.92 48.20 -5.01
CA THR A 15 -1.73 47.02 -5.23
C THR A 15 -0.81 45.94 -5.78
N ILE A 16 -0.38 45.04 -4.89
CA ILE A 16 0.28 43.79 -5.29
C ILE A 16 -0.76 43.04 -6.13
N TRP A 17 -0.63 43.10 -7.44
CA TRP A 17 -1.31 42.17 -8.34
C TRP A 17 -0.68 40.80 -8.09
N ALA A 18 -1.36 39.98 -7.29
CA ALA A 18 -1.05 38.56 -7.23
C ALA A 18 -1.21 38.00 -8.65
N GLN A 19 -0.12 37.56 -9.26
CA GLN A 19 -0.16 36.80 -10.51
C GLN A 19 -0.85 35.47 -10.22
N ASN A 20 -2.18 35.44 -10.38
CA ASN A 20 -2.94 34.19 -10.42
C ASN A 20 -2.62 33.50 -11.75
N ASN A 21 -1.47 32.82 -11.82
CA ASN A 21 -1.21 31.89 -12.90
C ASN A 21 -2.29 30.80 -12.89
N PRO A 22 -2.85 30.43 -14.05
CA PRO A 22 -3.85 29.37 -14.10
C PRO A 22 -3.25 28.05 -13.58
N PRO A 23 -4.02 27.23 -12.84
CA PRO A 23 -3.51 25.99 -12.28
C PRO A 23 -3.05 25.07 -13.40
N VAL A 24 -1.83 24.55 -13.25
CA VAL A 24 -1.26 23.52 -14.14
C VAL A 24 -1.58 22.16 -13.55
N TYR A 25 -2.00 21.23 -14.39
CA TYR A 25 -2.30 19.85 -14.04
C TYR A 25 -1.28 18.90 -14.66
N VAL A 26 -1.04 17.74 -14.03
CA VAL A 26 -0.12 16.69 -14.51
C VAL A 26 -0.78 15.33 -14.34
N CYS A 27 -0.40 14.30 -15.12
CA CYS A 27 -0.78 12.93 -14.77
C CYS A 27 -0.01 12.58 -13.48
N PRO A 28 -0.66 11.97 -12.46
CA PRO A 28 0.06 11.34 -11.36
C PRO A 28 1.10 10.36 -11.91
N PRO A 29 2.18 10.04 -11.17
CA PRO A 29 3.25 9.16 -11.66
C PRO A 29 2.69 7.89 -12.31
N CYS A 30 2.73 7.90 -13.64
CA CYS A 30 2.16 6.99 -14.61
C CYS A 30 3.22 6.54 -15.60
N GLY A 31 4.50 6.92 -15.46
CA GLY A 31 5.60 6.56 -16.35
C GLY A 31 5.51 7.19 -17.75
N ALA A 32 4.47 6.84 -18.52
CA ALA A 32 4.30 7.22 -19.92
C ALA A 32 4.01 8.72 -20.15
N CYS A 33 3.55 9.43 -19.12
CA CYS A 33 3.00 10.79 -19.21
C CYS A 33 3.49 11.73 -18.11
N ASP A 34 4.49 11.32 -17.33
CA ASP A 34 4.96 12.07 -16.14
C ASP A 34 5.51 13.45 -16.49
N THR A 35 5.94 13.65 -17.74
CA THR A 35 6.50 14.91 -18.24
C THR A 35 5.45 15.83 -18.88
N ILE A 36 4.20 15.38 -19.01
CA ILE A 36 3.13 16.08 -19.72
C ILE A 36 2.35 16.96 -18.74
N SER A 37 2.12 18.21 -19.13
CA SER A 37 1.34 19.20 -18.38
C SER A 37 0.05 19.55 -19.11
N PHE A 38 -1.01 19.84 -18.36
CA PHE A 38 -2.34 20.17 -18.85
C PHE A 38 -2.83 21.48 -18.21
N HIS A 39 -3.70 22.20 -18.91
CA HIS A 39 -4.24 23.49 -18.44
C HIS A 39 -5.68 23.40 -17.91
N GLN A 40 -6.28 22.20 -17.93
CA GLN A 40 -7.62 21.94 -17.42
C GLN A 40 -7.61 20.67 -16.57
N PRO A 41 -8.47 20.58 -15.55
CA PRO A 41 -8.72 19.33 -14.86
C PRO A 41 -9.37 18.33 -15.82
N GLY A 42 -9.30 17.04 -15.50
CA GLY A 42 -9.94 16.00 -16.27
C GLY A 42 -9.14 14.71 -16.24
N THR A 43 -9.31 13.91 -17.29
CA THR A 43 -8.60 12.64 -17.44
C THR A 43 -7.47 12.80 -18.45
N CYS A 44 -6.29 12.29 -18.11
CA CYS A 44 -5.16 12.28 -19.03
C CYS A 44 -5.48 11.41 -20.26
N PRO A 45 -5.31 11.91 -21.49
CA PRO A 45 -5.63 11.17 -22.70
C PRO A 45 -4.65 10.03 -22.99
N HIS A 46 -3.52 9.96 -22.27
CA HIS A 46 -2.50 8.92 -22.44
C HIS A 46 -2.66 7.76 -21.44
N CYS A 47 -2.78 8.09 -20.15
CA CYS A 47 -2.86 7.12 -19.06
C CYS A 47 -4.30 6.79 -18.64
N GLY A 48 -5.30 7.62 -18.99
CA GLY A 48 -6.66 7.48 -18.46
C GLY A 48 -6.78 7.84 -16.97
N MET A 49 -5.73 8.38 -16.34
CA MET A 49 -5.74 8.80 -14.94
C MET A 49 -6.40 10.18 -14.78
N THR A 50 -7.06 10.39 -13.66
CA THR A 50 -7.48 11.74 -13.25
C THR A 50 -6.25 12.61 -13.01
N LEU A 51 -6.20 13.74 -13.72
CA LEU A 51 -5.14 14.74 -13.61
C LEU A 51 -5.18 15.40 -12.22
N ILE A 52 -4.01 15.58 -11.62
CA ILE A 52 -3.83 16.28 -10.35
C ILE A 52 -3.19 17.64 -10.59
N LYS A 53 -3.40 18.60 -9.69
CA LYS A 53 -2.70 19.88 -9.81
C LYS A 53 -1.20 19.64 -9.58
N LYS A 54 -0.36 20.36 -10.32
CA LYS A 54 1.09 20.26 -10.25
C LYS A 54 1.63 20.63 -8.86
N GLU A 55 0.98 21.58 -8.17
CA GLU A 55 1.28 21.95 -6.78
C GLU A 55 1.02 20.78 -5.81
N ASP A 56 -0.07 20.04 -6.02
CA ASP A 56 -0.41 18.85 -5.23
C ASP A 56 0.54 17.68 -5.53
N ALA A 57 1.00 17.55 -6.78
CA ALA A 57 1.99 16.55 -7.19
C ALA A 57 3.33 16.73 -6.46
N THR A 58 3.75 17.98 -6.21
CA THR A 58 4.97 18.28 -5.45
C THR A 58 4.83 18.10 -3.94
N LEU A 59 3.61 18.19 -3.39
CA LEU A 59 3.33 17.92 -1.97
C LEU A 59 3.23 16.42 -1.66
N ASN A 60 2.97 15.58 -2.67
CA ASN A 60 2.73 14.14 -2.52
C ASN A 60 3.98 13.27 -2.81
N THR A 61 5.18 13.82 -2.60
CA THR A 61 6.47 13.18 -2.93
C THR A 61 7.00 12.19 -1.88
N ARG A 62 6.27 11.95 -0.78
CA ARG A 62 6.68 10.95 0.21
C ARG A 62 6.52 9.55 -0.39
N THR A 63 7.63 8.85 -0.60
CA THR A 63 7.62 7.44 -0.99
C THR A 63 6.93 6.61 0.09
N MET A 64 5.81 5.98 -0.27
CA MET A 64 5.08 5.06 0.60
C MET A 64 5.94 3.84 0.93
N THR A 65 5.91 3.44 2.20
CA THR A 65 6.73 2.36 2.76
C THR A 65 5.87 1.14 3.08
N ILE A 66 6.40 -0.06 2.81
CA ILE A 66 5.72 -1.33 3.11
C ILE A 66 6.63 -2.21 3.95
N CYS A 67 6.16 -2.56 5.14
CA CYS A 67 6.78 -3.55 6.01
C CYS A 67 6.32 -4.95 5.62
N PHE A 68 7.25 -5.78 5.16
CA PHE A 68 7.02 -7.20 4.89
C PHE A 68 7.46 -8.01 6.10
N TYR A 69 6.50 -8.51 6.90
CA TYR A 69 6.84 -9.37 8.03
C TYR A 69 7.01 -10.82 7.58
N LEU A 70 8.21 -11.35 7.77
CA LEU A 70 8.65 -12.70 7.39
C LEU A 70 9.02 -13.53 8.63
N TYR A 71 8.93 -14.84 8.51
CA TYR A 71 9.20 -15.78 9.59
C TYR A 71 9.67 -17.13 9.01
N ASP A 72 10.23 -18.00 9.86
CA ASP A 72 10.63 -19.36 9.44
C ASP A 72 9.41 -20.13 8.91
N GLY A 73 9.54 -20.74 7.73
CA GLY A 73 8.45 -21.44 7.08
C GLY A 73 7.51 -20.57 6.23
N VAL A 74 7.80 -19.27 6.07
CA VAL A 74 7.04 -18.39 5.16
C VAL A 74 7.06 -18.93 3.73
N GLU A 75 5.95 -18.84 2.99
CA GLU A 75 5.83 -19.23 1.57
C GLU A 75 6.56 -18.21 0.67
N ILE A 76 7.46 -18.68 -0.21
CA ILE A 76 8.32 -17.79 -1.02
C ILE A 76 7.46 -16.89 -1.91
N LEU A 77 6.56 -17.51 -2.67
CA LEU A 77 5.79 -16.80 -3.69
C LEU A 77 4.74 -15.86 -3.08
N ASP A 78 4.28 -16.14 -1.85
CA ASP A 78 3.35 -15.27 -1.14
C ASP A 78 3.95 -13.88 -0.92
N PHE A 79 5.25 -13.76 -0.64
CA PHE A 79 5.89 -12.45 -0.45
C PHE A 79 6.65 -11.99 -1.70
N ALA A 80 7.32 -12.88 -2.44
CA ALA A 80 8.13 -12.48 -3.58
C ALA A 80 7.28 -11.87 -4.71
N GLY A 81 6.08 -12.43 -4.97
CA GLY A 81 5.16 -11.89 -5.97
C GLY A 81 4.71 -10.45 -5.67
N PRO A 82 4.08 -10.18 -4.51
CA PRO A 82 3.74 -8.82 -4.09
C PRO A 82 4.95 -7.88 -3.97
N MET A 83 6.10 -8.38 -3.51
CA MET A 83 7.32 -7.57 -3.39
C MET A 83 7.74 -7.01 -4.74
N GLU A 84 7.71 -7.82 -5.79
CA GLU A 84 8.04 -7.41 -7.15
C GLU A 84 7.05 -6.36 -7.67
N VAL A 85 5.74 -6.59 -7.48
CA VAL A 85 4.69 -5.63 -7.85
C VAL A 85 4.91 -4.27 -7.17
N PHE A 86 5.12 -4.26 -5.86
CA PHE A 86 5.29 -3.01 -5.12
C PHE A 86 6.63 -2.31 -5.43
N SER A 87 7.69 -3.07 -5.69
CA SER A 87 8.98 -2.54 -6.12
C SER A 87 8.84 -1.79 -7.46
N TYR A 88 8.27 -2.42 -8.48
CA TYR A 88 8.02 -1.78 -9.77
C TYR A 88 7.03 -0.63 -9.70
N ALA A 89 6.07 -0.70 -8.80
CA ALA A 89 5.16 0.41 -8.53
C ALA A 89 5.85 1.58 -7.79
N GLY A 90 7.11 1.47 -7.38
CA GLY A 90 7.87 2.54 -6.71
C GLY A 90 7.54 2.72 -5.23
N PHE A 91 7.13 1.66 -4.53
CA PHE A 91 7.06 1.65 -3.07
C PHE A 91 8.42 1.30 -2.47
N LYS A 92 8.71 1.81 -1.27
CA LYS A 92 9.89 1.39 -0.51
C LYS A 92 9.52 0.19 0.36
N VAL A 93 9.88 -1.00 -0.11
CA VAL A 93 9.68 -2.25 0.64
C VAL A 93 10.87 -2.50 1.56
N PHE A 94 10.61 -2.97 2.78
CA PHE A 94 11.63 -3.51 3.67
C PHE A 94 11.11 -4.74 4.41
N THR A 95 12.02 -5.66 4.74
CA THR A 95 11.70 -6.92 5.38
C THR A 95 11.98 -6.87 6.88
N VAL A 96 11.09 -7.49 7.65
CA VAL A 96 11.20 -7.58 9.11
C VAL A 96 10.94 -9.02 9.53
N SER A 97 11.68 -9.53 10.48
CA SER A 97 11.30 -10.76 11.19
C SER A 97 11.44 -10.57 12.70
N LYS A 98 11.18 -11.61 13.49
CA LYS A 98 11.44 -11.56 14.94
C LYS A 98 12.90 -11.21 15.28
N LYS A 99 13.88 -11.72 14.52
CA LYS A 99 15.32 -11.53 14.75
C LYS A 99 16.05 -11.39 13.42
N LYS A 100 17.15 -10.64 13.36
CA LYS A 100 17.98 -10.48 12.14
C LYS A 100 18.69 -11.76 11.64
N ALA A 101 18.51 -12.89 12.29
CA ALA A 101 19.08 -14.15 11.83
C ALA A 101 18.42 -14.58 10.50
N PRO A 102 19.15 -15.28 9.61
CA PRO A 102 18.55 -15.84 8.41
C PRO A 102 17.38 -16.77 8.76
N LEU A 103 16.26 -16.59 8.07
CA LEU A 103 15.09 -17.46 8.16
C LEU A 103 15.07 -18.46 7.00
N LEU A 104 14.54 -19.66 7.23
CA LEU A 104 14.42 -20.70 6.21
C LEU A 104 12.96 -20.79 5.73
N SER A 105 12.73 -20.37 4.50
CA SER A 105 11.42 -20.42 3.85
C SER A 105 11.10 -21.83 3.37
N GLN A 106 10.09 -22.46 3.98
CA GLN A 106 9.61 -23.84 3.73
C GLN A 106 10.70 -24.90 3.49
N GLY A 107 11.89 -24.75 4.09
CA GLY A 107 13.02 -25.66 3.87
C GLY A 107 13.81 -25.46 2.57
N ILE A 108 13.49 -24.44 1.75
CA ILE A 108 14.01 -24.28 0.38
C ILE A 108 15.02 -23.12 0.29
N LEU A 109 14.65 -21.92 0.76
CA LEU A 109 15.42 -20.70 0.55
C LEU A 109 15.72 -20.00 1.88
N LYS A 110 16.97 -19.54 2.05
CA LYS A 110 17.34 -18.67 3.17
C LYS A 110 17.11 -17.21 2.81
N VAL A 111 16.43 -16.48 3.68
CA VAL A 111 16.20 -15.03 3.55
C VAL A 111 16.82 -14.33 4.75
N ILE A 112 17.49 -13.20 4.53
CA ILE A 112 18.05 -12.37 5.60
C ILE A 112 17.19 -11.11 5.69
N PRO A 113 16.47 -10.89 6.80
CA PRO A 113 15.61 -9.72 6.94
C PRO A 113 16.43 -8.45 7.20
N ASP A 114 15.96 -7.31 6.70
CA ASP A 114 16.61 -6.01 6.90
C ASP A 114 16.58 -5.59 8.38
N TYR A 115 15.45 -5.83 9.04
CA TYR A 115 15.19 -5.45 10.42
C TYR A 115 14.67 -6.62 11.27
N SER A 116 14.80 -6.45 12.59
CA SER A 116 14.05 -7.22 13.58
C SER A 116 12.84 -6.42 14.06
N ILE A 117 11.91 -7.06 14.77
CA ILE A 117 10.79 -6.36 15.40
C ILE A 117 11.26 -5.26 16.39
N ALA A 118 12.47 -5.39 16.95
CA ALA A 118 13.03 -4.44 17.92
C ALA A 118 13.54 -3.13 17.28
N ASP A 119 13.93 -3.14 16.00
CA ASP A 119 14.56 -2.00 15.34
C ASP A 119 13.92 -1.62 14.00
N ALA A 120 12.82 -2.28 13.62
CA ALA A 120 12.09 -1.95 12.40
C ALA A 120 11.52 -0.51 12.46
N PRO A 121 11.63 0.28 11.37
CA PRO A 121 10.99 1.58 11.28
C PRO A 121 9.46 1.44 11.16
N PRO A 122 8.67 2.51 11.39
CA PRO A 122 7.26 2.52 11.03
C PRO A 122 7.09 2.38 9.51
N ALA A 123 5.96 1.80 9.09
CA ALA A 123 5.58 1.69 7.68
C ALA A 123 4.15 2.18 7.46
N ASP A 124 3.88 2.70 6.27
CA ASP A 124 2.53 3.12 5.91
C ASP A 124 1.62 1.90 5.64
N ILE A 125 2.19 0.80 5.13
CA ILE A 125 1.49 -0.46 4.85
C ILE A 125 2.20 -1.62 5.56
N PHE A 126 1.43 -2.53 6.15
CA PHE A 126 1.95 -3.73 6.81
C PHE A 126 1.47 -5.00 6.11
N ALA A 127 2.39 -5.84 5.66
CA ALA A 127 2.12 -7.04 4.88
C ALA A 127 2.55 -8.31 5.62
N VAL A 128 1.68 -9.33 5.65
CA VAL A 128 1.94 -10.67 6.19
C VAL A 128 1.59 -11.76 5.18
N PHE A 129 2.24 -12.90 5.30
CA PHE A 129 2.23 -13.95 4.28
C PHE A 129 1.90 -15.30 4.91
N GLY A 130 1.53 -16.29 4.09
CA GLY A 130 1.26 -17.64 4.55
C GLY A 130 2.51 -18.53 4.59
N GLY A 131 2.28 -19.83 4.71
CA GLY A 131 3.29 -20.84 5.02
C GLY A 131 3.01 -21.44 6.40
N ASP A 132 4.04 -21.63 7.21
CA ASP A 132 3.91 -22.11 8.59
C ASP A 132 3.43 -20.99 9.54
N ASP A 133 2.31 -20.34 9.23
CA ASP A 133 1.83 -19.11 9.87
C ASP A 133 1.65 -19.21 11.39
N GLU A 134 1.44 -20.41 11.92
CA GLU A 134 1.39 -20.69 13.36
C GLU A 134 2.64 -20.21 14.10
N VAL A 135 3.81 -20.23 13.46
CA VAL A 135 5.08 -19.72 14.02
C VAL A 135 4.96 -18.25 14.41
N ALA A 136 4.30 -17.44 13.58
CA ALA A 136 4.07 -16.03 13.84
C ALA A 136 2.77 -15.78 14.63
N ALA A 137 1.69 -16.48 14.27
CA ALA A 137 0.35 -16.29 14.80
C ALA A 137 0.24 -16.68 16.29
N ASN A 138 1.06 -17.63 16.75
CA ASN A 138 1.10 -18.07 18.14
C ASN A 138 2.23 -17.42 18.96
N ASP A 139 3.05 -16.55 18.37
CA ASP A 139 4.10 -15.83 19.10
C ASP A 139 3.54 -14.52 19.69
N PRO A 140 3.36 -14.43 21.02
CA PRO A 140 2.73 -13.27 21.64
C PRO A 140 3.58 -11.99 21.53
N GLU A 141 4.89 -12.12 21.34
CA GLU A 141 5.77 -10.96 21.13
C GLU A 141 5.53 -10.35 19.75
N VAL A 142 5.40 -11.20 18.73
CA VAL A 142 5.09 -10.80 17.35
C VAL A 142 3.71 -10.17 17.27
N ILE A 143 2.69 -10.79 17.87
CA ILE A 143 1.32 -10.24 17.85
C ILE A 143 1.25 -8.87 18.54
N ARG A 144 1.87 -8.72 19.72
CA ARG A 144 1.94 -7.41 20.39
C ARG A 144 2.67 -6.37 19.56
N TRP A 145 3.74 -6.77 18.88
CA TRP A 145 4.47 -5.88 17.99
C TRP A 145 3.59 -5.40 16.83
N ILE A 146 2.86 -6.29 16.15
CA ILE A 146 1.92 -5.93 15.08
C ILE A 146 0.87 -4.93 15.59
N GLN A 147 0.25 -5.22 16.74
CA GLN A 147 -0.73 -4.31 17.37
C GLN A 147 -0.14 -2.93 17.68
N SER A 148 1.11 -2.88 18.13
CA SER A 148 1.80 -1.60 18.44
C SER A 148 2.02 -0.72 17.20
N ARG A 149 2.02 -1.30 15.99
CA ARG A 149 2.20 -0.56 14.73
C ARG A 149 0.92 0.10 14.22
N ASP A 150 -0.25 -0.26 14.75
CA ASP A 150 -1.54 0.10 14.14
C ASP A 150 -1.72 1.61 13.92
N LYS A 151 -1.22 2.44 14.85
CA LYS A 151 -1.29 3.90 14.74
C LYS A 151 -0.48 4.49 13.58
N ALA A 152 0.58 3.80 13.14
CA ALA A 152 1.43 4.23 12.04
C ALA A 152 1.05 3.59 10.69
N THR A 153 0.22 2.54 10.72
CA THR A 153 -0.17 1.75 9.55
C THR A 153 -1.54 2.18 9.04
N SER A 154 -1.59 2.70 7.81
CA SER A 154 -2.84 3.10 7.16
C SER A 154 -3.54 1.95 6.44
N SER A 155 -2.82 0.90 6.05
CA SER A 155 -3.41 -0.27 5.38
C SER A 155 -2.67 -1.57 5.70
N TYR A 156 -3.42 -2.67 5.74
CA TYR A 156 -2.88 -4.02 5.91
C TYR A 156 -3.06 -4.85 4.65
N PHE A 157 -2.09 -5.70 4.38
CA PHE A 157 -2.10 -6.64 3.27
C PHE A 157 -1.81 -8.05 3.80
N SER A 158 -2.57 -9.06 3.38
CA SER A 158 -2.22 -10.44 3.67
C SER A 158 -2.36 -11.34 2.46
N VAL A 159 -1.48 -12.34 2.38
CA VAL A 159 -1.57 -13.42 1.38
C VAL A 159 -1.77 -14.75 2.08
N CYS A 160 -2.59 -15.62 1.48
CA CYS A 160 -2.76 -17.01 1.92
C CYS A 160 -3.14 -17.09 3.40
N THR A 161 -2.46 -17.91 4.19
CA THR A 161 -2.68 -18.07 5.63
C THR A 161 -2.11 -16.93 6.47
N GLY A 162 -1.47 -15.92 5.88
CA GLY A 162 -1.09 -14.69 6.60
C GLY A 162 -2.29 -13.97 7.25
N ALA A 163 -3.52 -14.21 6.73
CA ALA A 163 -4.75 -13.76 7.36
C ALA A 163 -4.92 -14.24 8.81
N PHE A 164 -4.40 -15.41 9.20
CA PHE A 164 -4.45 -15.89 10.58
C PHE A 164 -3.64 -15.00 11.53
N ILE A 165 -2.51 -14.47 11.07
CA ILE A 165 -1.67 -13.55 11.84
C ILE A 165 -2.43 -12.24 12.11
N LEU A 166 -3.07 -11.66 11.08
CA LEU A 166 -3.91 -10.47 11.25
C LEU A 166 -5.13 -10.77 12.15
N GLY A 167 -5.72 -11.95 12.02
CA GLY A 167 -6.82 -12.42 12.87
C GLY A 167 -6.43 -12.48 14.34
N LYS A 168 -5.26 -13.06 14.66
CA LYS A 168 -4.72 -13.11 16.03
C LYS A 168 -4.39 -11.72 16.59
N ALA A 169 -4.04 -10.76 15.74
CA ALA A 169 -3.85 -9.38 16.14
C ALA A 169 -5.16 -8.62 16.39
N GLY A 170 -6.33 -9.19 16.09
CA GLY A 170 -7.65 -8.55 16.21
C GLY A 170 -7.97 -7.62 15.05
N LEU A 171 -7.22 -7.69 13.95
CA LEU A 171 -7.35 -6.75 12.82
C LEU A 171 -8.43 -7.17 11.81
N LEU A 172 -8.99 -8.37 11.94
CA LEU A 172 -10.00 -8.90 11.03
C LEU A 172 -11.42 -8.94 11.62
N ASP A 173 -11.59 -8.47 12.86
CA ASP A 173 -12.87 -8.53 13.56
C ASP A 173 -13.95 -7.76 12.81
N HIS A 174 -15.09 -8.42 12.58
CA HIS A 174 -16.26 -7.88 11.87
C HIS A 174 -15.99 -7.45 10.41
N LEU A 175 -14.86 -7.85 9.83
CA LEU A 175 -14.53 -7.58 8.44
C LEU A 175 -14.94 -8.73 7.52
N THR A 176 -15.15 -8.41 6.25
CA THR A 176 -15.19 -9.44 5.19
C THR A 176 -13.78 -9.66 4.67
N VAL A 177 -13.35 -10.92 4.59
CA VAL A 177 -11.96 -11.32 4.29
C VAL A 177 -11.93 -12.60 3.46
N THR A 178 -10.76 -13.00 2.99
CA THR A 178 -10.50 -14.33 2.40
C THR A 178 -9.15 -14.87 2.86
N THR A 179 -8.83 -16.11 2.50
CA THR A 179 -7.55 -16.77 2.77
C THR A 179 -7.32 -17.91 1.78
N PHE A 180 -6.30 -18.73 2.01
CA PHE A 180 -6.05 -19.94 1.23
C PHE A 180 -7.30 -20.84 1.20
N HIS A 181 -7.61 -21.39 0.02
CA HIS A 181 -8.84 -22.15 -0.19
C HIS A 181 -9.03 -23.32 0.79
N LYS A 182 -7.95 -24.00 1.19
CA LYS A 182 -8.02 -25.10 2.18
C LYS A 182 -8.17 -24.61 3.63
N SER A 183 -7.94 -23.33 3.88
CA SER A 183 -7.92 -22.73 5.22
C SER A 183 -9.15 -21.87 5.52
N ILE A 184 -10.10 -21.73 4.58
CA ILE A 184 -11.34 -20.95 4.76
C ILE A 184 -12.09 -21.35 6.03
N ALA A 185 -12.39 -22.64 6.18
CA ALA A 185 -13.13 -23.14 7.34
C ALA A 185 -12.34 -22.96 8.66
N ASN A 186 -11.01 -23.04 8.60
CA ASN A 186 -10.16 -22.85 9.77
C ASN A 186 -10.09 -21.38 10.18
N LEU A 187 -10.01 -20.45 9.23
CA LEU A 187 -10.00 -19.01 9.52
C LEU A 187 -11.35 -18.58 10.09
N GLN A 188 -12.45 -19.09 9.55
CA GLN A 188 -13.80 -18.80 10.05
C GLN A 188 -13.98 -19.27 11.51
N LYS A 189 -13.36 -20.39 11.91
CA LYS A 189 -13.34 -20.85 13.29
C LYS A 189 -12.43 -20.00 14.18
N ALA A 190 -11.27 -19.58 13.66
CA ALA A 190 -10.29 -18.79 14.40
C ALA A 190 -10.75 -17.35 14.64
N VAL A 191 -11.52 -16.78 13.70
CA VAL A 191 -12.06 -15.41 13.74
C VAL A 191 -13.56 -15.45 13.45
N PRO A 192 -14.40 -15.91 14.41
CA PRO A 192 -15.83 -16.11 14.18
C PRO A 192 -16.62 -14.82 13.92
N SER A 193 -16.06 -13.67 14.29
CA SER A 193 -16.59 -12.32 14.02
C SER A 193 -16.45 -11.91 12.55
N ALA A 194 -15.48 -12.49 11.81
CA ALA A 194 -15.22 -12.15 10.41
C ALA A 194 -16.12 -12.95 9.46
N LYS A 195 -16.45 -12.36 8.31
CA LYS A 195 -17.09 -13.05 7.19
C LYS A 195 -16.03 -13.53 6.21
N VAL A 196 -15.74 -14.84 6.20
CA VAL A 196 -14.69 -15.40 5.32
C VAL A 196 -15.29 -15.84 3.99
N LEU A 197 -14.90 -15.19 2.89
CA LEU A 197 -15.32 -15.51 1.53
C LEU A 197 -14.42 -16.57 0.90
N GLU A 198 -15.04 -17.54 0.24
CA GLU A 198 -14.38 -18.48 -0.67
C GLU A 198 -14.46 -18.01 -2.12
N LYS A 199 -13.66 -18.64 -3.02
CA LYS A 199 -13.72 -18.44 -4.48
C LYS A 199 -13.53 -17.00 -4.97
N VAL A 200 -12.81 -16.19 -4.20
CA VAL A 200 -12.36 -14.84 -4.59
C VAL A 200 -10.84 -14.79 -4.56
N ARG A 201 -10.21 -14.00 -5.43
CA ARG A 201 -8.74 -13.86 -5.42
C ARG A 201 -8.28 -12.95 -4.28
N TYR A 202 -9.03 -11.89 -4.01
CA TYR A 202 -8.79 -11.02 -2.86
C TYR A 202 -10.09 -10.37 -2.40
N VAL A 203 -10.06 -9.85 -1.18
CA VAL A 203 -11.11 -9.01 -0.60
C VAL A 203 -10.46 -7.73 -0.10
N ASP A 204 -11.00 -6.58 -0.50
CA ASP A 204 -10.64 -5.26 0.00
C ASP A 204 -11.80 -4.69 0.83
N ASN A 205 -11.59 -4.48 2.12
CA ASN A 205 -12.58 -3.87 3.03
C ASN A 205 -12.24 -2.42 3.40
N GLY A 206 -11.51 -1.73 2.54
CA GLY A 206 -11.07 -0.35 2.77
C GLY A 206 -9.73 -0.28 3.46
N ARG A 207 -9.59 -0.87 4.66
CA ARG A 207 -8.34 -0.84 5.45
C ARG A 207 -7.46 -2.08 5.27
N VAL A 208 -8.07 -3.25 5.12
CA VAL A 208 -7.38 -4.53 5.00
C VAL A 208 -7.68 -5.16 3.64
N ILE A 209 -6.62 -5.54 2.93
CA ILE A 209 -6.71 -6.39 1.75
C ILE A 209 -6.19 -7.77 2.12
N THR A 210 -7.06 -8.76 2.10
CA THR A 210 -6.68 -10.17 2.27
C THR A 210 -6.78 -10.87 0.92
N THR A 211 -5.78 -11.66 0.54
CA THR A 211 -5.79 -12.44 -0.70
C THR A 211 -5.92 -13.93 -0.40
N ALA A 212 -6.37 -14.69 -1.40
CA ALA A 212 -6.28 -16.13 -1.40
C ALA A 212 -4.80 -16.58 -1.50
N GLY A 213 -4.56 -17.85 -1.85
CA GLY A 213 -3.20 -18.41 -1.83
C GLY A 213 -2.29 -17.92 -2.94
N ILE A 214 -1.00 -17.78 -2.59
CA ILE A 214 0.13 -17.89 -3.51
C ILE A 214 0.03 -16.85 -4.64
N SER A 215 -0.38 -17.28 -5.83
CA SER A 215 -0.49 -16.38 -6.99
C SER A 215 -1.49 -15.24 -6.79
N ALA A 216 -2.51 -15.42 -5.94
CA ALA A 216 -3.51 -14.38 -5.69
C ALA A 216 -2.93 -13.16 -4.96
N GLY A 217 -1.77 -13.32 -4.31
CA GLY A 217 -1.02 -12.20 -3.75
C GLY A 217 -0.60 -11.18 -4.81
N ILE A 218 -0.24 -11.64 -6.02
CA ILE A 218 0.16 -10.75 -7.12
C ILE A 218 -1.03 -9.87 -7.54
N ASP A 219 -2.21 -10.46 -7.72
CA ASP A 219 -3.41 -9.69 -8.11
C ASP A 219 -3.88 -8.74 -7.02
N GLY A 220 -3.82 -9.17 -5.76
CA GLY A 220 -4.13 -8.28 -4.64
C GLY A 220 -3.15 -7.13 -4.52
N ALA A 221 -1.86 -7.36 -4.80
CA ALA A 221 -0.85 -6.31 -4.82
C ALA A 221 -1.11 -5.33 -5.97
N LEU A 222 -1.42 -5.81 -7.17
CA LEU A 222 -1.79 -4.97 -8.32
C LEU A 222 -3.08 -4.17 -8.05
N HIS A 223 -4.06 -4.77 -7.37
CA HIS A 223 -5.24 -4.06 -6.88
C HIS A 223 -4.88 -2.95 -5.90
N LEU A 224 -3.99 -3.20 -4.93
CA LEU A 224 -3.53 -2.17 -3.99
C LEU A 224 -2.76 -1.04 -4.71
N VAL A 225 -1.94 -1.37 -5.72
CA VAL A 225 -1.30 -0.37 -6.59
C VAL A 225 -2.36 0.46 -7.31
N SER A 226 -3.38 -0.19 -7.89
CA SER A 226 -4.48 0.49 -8.57
C SER A 226 -5.24 1.43 -7.64
N LYS A 227 -5.53 0.98 -6.41
CA LYS A 227 -6.20 1.77 -5.38
C LYS A 227 -5.43 3.01 -4.97
N LEU A 228 -4.10 2.91 -4.82
CA LEU A 228 -3.27 3.99 -4.27
C LEU A 228 -2.66 4.91 -5.34
N LYS A 229 -2.32 4.35 -6.50
CA LYS A 229 -1.60 5.02 -7.60
C LYS A 229 -2.39 5.04 -8.90
N GLY A 230 -3.61 4.52 -8.89
CA GLY A 230 -4.52 4.49 -10.03
C GLY A 230 -4.33 3.30 -10.97
N PRO A 231 -5.35 2.98 -11.79
CA PRO A 231 -5.39 1.78 -12.61
C PRO A 231 -4.29 1.72 -13.68
N ALA A 232 -3.86 2.87 -14.20
CA ALA A 232 -2.78 2.94 -15.18
C ALA A 232 -1.44 2.47 -14.60
N ALA A 233 -1.15 2.84 -13.34
CA ALA A 233 0.07 2.40 -12.66
C ALA A 233 0.08 0.87 -12.47
N ALA A 234 -1.06 0.30 -12.08
CA ALA A 234 -1.19 -1.15 -11.95
C ALA A 234 -1.03 -1.87 -13.30
N ALA A 235 -1.68 -1.36 -14.36
CA ALA A 235 -1.58 -1.93 -15.70
C ALA A 235 -0.14 -1.89 -16.25
N MET A 236 0.58 -0.80 -16.03
CA MET A 236 2.00 -0.71 -16.40
C MET A 236 2.87 -1.69 -15.64
N VAL A 237 2.65 -1.84 -14.33
CA VAL A 237 3.42 -2.80 -13.52
C VAL A 237 3.15 -4.22 -14.00
N ALA A 238 1.89 -4.57 -14.24
CA ALA A 238 1.52 -5.85 -14.83
C ALA A 238 2.19 -6.07 -16.19
N GLN A 239 2.18 -5.06 -17.07
CA GLN A 239 2.86 -5.12 -18.38
C GLN A 239 4.38 -5.29 -18.23
N HIS A 240 5.01 -4.54 -17.32
CA HIS A 240 6.46 -4.61 -17.09
C HIS A 240 6.89 -5.98 -16.57
N MET A 241 6.06 -6.61 -15.74
CA MET A 241 6.27 -7.95 -15.22
C MET A 241 5.88 -9.06 -16.21
N GLU A 242 5.37 -8.71 -17.41
CA GLU A 242 4.77 -9.65 -18.37
C GLU A 242 3.66 -10.52 -17.71
N TYR A 243 2.91 -9.91 -16.79
CA TYR A 243 1.85 -10.58 -16.03
C TYR A 243 0.49 -10.44 -16.73
N ASP A 244 0.27 -11.25 -17.76
CA ASP A 244 -0.95 -11.22 -18.61
C ASP A 244 -2.24 -11.66 -17.91
N LYS A 245 -2.17 -12.10 -16.66
CA LYS A 245 -3.34 -12.58 -15.90
C LYS A 245 -4.06 -11.47 -15.12
N TYR A 246 -3.53 -10.26 -15.10
CA TYR A 246 -4.14 -9.15 -14.37
C TYR A 246 -5.51 -8.80 -14.93
N VAL A 247 -6.54 -8.96 -14.10
CA VAL A 247 -7.90 -8.49 -14.38
C VAL A 247 -8.38 -7.70 -13.15
N PRO A 248 -8.57 -6.37 -13.24
CA PRO A 248 -8.83 -5.50 -12.10
C PRO A 248 -10.05 -5.88 -11.25
N GLU A 249 -11.03 -6.59 -11.80
CA GLU A 249 -12.30 -6.94 -11.14
C GLU A 249 -12.36 -8.39 -10.64
N GLN A 250 -11.22 -9.09 -10.54
CA GLN A 250 -11.20 -10.50 -10.08
C GLN A 250 -11.34 -10.68 -8.55
N GLY A 251 -11.27 -9.60 -7.77
CA GLY A 251 -11.50 -9.62 -6.33
C GLY A 251 -12.84 -9.01 -5.91
N MET A 252 -13.08 -8.98 -4.61
CA MET A 252 -14.28 -8.39 -4.01
C MET A 252 -13.92 -7.10 -3.26
N VAL A 253 -14.47 -5.96 -3.67
CA VAL A 253 -14.31 -4.68 -2.97
C VAL A 253 -15.59 -4.40 -2.17
N ILE A 254 -15.46 -4.24 -0.85
CA ILE A 254 -16.58 -3.95 0.03
C ILE A 254 -16.80 -2.44 0.07
N VAL A 255 -17.98 -2.01 -0.39
CA VAL A 255 -18.43 -0.62 -0.32
C VAL A 255 -19.24 -0.45 0.96
N HIS A 256 -18.81 0.46 1.82
CA HIS A 256 -19.50 0.83 3.07
C HIS A 256 -20.40 2.06 2.86
#